data_AF-A0A8J3UPZ3-F1
#
_entry.id   AF-A0A8J3UPZ3-F1
#
_cell.length_a   1.000
_cell.length_b   1.000
_cell.length_c   1.000
_cell.angle_alpha   90.00
_cell.angle_beta   90.00
_cell.angle_gamma   90.00
#
_symmetry.space_group_name_H-M   'P 1'
#
loop_
_entity.id
_entity.type
_entity.pdbx_description
1 polymer ?
#
loop_
_entity_poly.entity_id
_entity_poly.type
_entity_poly.pdbx_seq_one_letter_code
_entity_poly.pdbx_strand_id
1 'polypeptide(L)'
;MEPPDLLAQARSRSSDPEDPLEILSTAIALSTELSDDADTLLDLAVRDARDAGASWTTIGERFGFSRQAARKRFTPPFAGRTLENRRKKRDAACSFCRQRPGPRVHMVHGEAGRICDKCVALAGEIVADLAKRR
;
A
#
# COMPACT_ATOMS: atom_id res chain seq x y z
N MET A 1 3.55 -2.05 -30.26
CA MET A 1 5.02 -2.07 -30.18
C MET A 1 5.41 -3.47 -30.57
N GLU A 2 6.12 -3.62 -31.68
CA GLU A 2 6.38 -4.95 -32.22
C GLU A 2 7.56 -5.60 -31.48
N PRO A 3 7.61 -6.95 -31.37
CA PRO A 3 8.73 -7.64 -30.71
C PRO A 3 10.14 -7.26 -31.20
N PRO A 4 10.35 -6.97 -32.51
CA PRO A 4 11.64 -6.47 -32.99
C PRO A 4 12.03 -5.09 -32.43
N ASP A 5 11.05 -4.21 -32.19
CA ASP A 5 11.30 -2.88 -31.63
C ASP A 5 11.80 -2.97 -30.18
N LEU A 6 11.23 -3.91 -29.41
CA LEU A 6 11.65 -4.19 -28.04
C LEU A 6 13.07 -4.75 -27.96
N LEU A 7 13.45 -5.61 -28.91
CA LEU A 7 14.81 -6.12 -29.00
C LEU A 7 15.80 -5.00 -29.40
N ALA A 8 15.41 -4.13 -30.33
CA ALA A 8 16.21 -2.95 -30.69
C ALA A 8 16.38 -2.01 -29.49
N GLN A 9 15.32 -1.83 -28.68
CA GLN A 9 15.37 -1.07 -27.45
C GLN A 9 16.31 -1.72 -26.42
N ALA A 10 16.25 -3.03 -26.24
CA ALA A 10 17.17 -3.74 -25.34
C ALA A 10 18.65 -3.56 -25.77
N ARG A 11 18.95 -3.66 -27.07
CA ARG A 11 20.29 -3.38 -27.61
C ARG A 11 20.75 -1.94 -27.36
N SER A 12 19.83 -0.97 -27.48
CA SER A 12 20.17 0.44 -27.23
C SER A 12 20.45 0.75 -25.76
N ARG A 13 19.93 -0.07 -24.84
CA ARG A 13 20.11 0.06 -23.38
C ARG A 13 21.28 -0.75 -22.83
N SER A 14 21.83 -1.69 -23.60
CA SER A 14 22.94 -2.53 -23.13
C SER A 14 24.25 -1.74 -23.07
N SER A 15 25.10 -2.09 -22.10
CA SER A 15 26.41 -1.43 -21.94
C SER A 15 27.42 -1.89 -23.00
N ASP A 16 27.31 -3.15 -23.43
CA ASP A 16 28.05 -3.72 -24.55
C ASP A 16 27.04 -4.26 -25.60
N PRO A 17 26.91 -3.61 -26.77
CA PRO A 17 26.02 -4.07 -27.84
C PRO A 17 26.57 -5.25 -28.65
N GLU A 18 27.84 -5.60 -28.49
CA GLU A 18 28.47 -6.74 -29.20
C GLU A 18 28.38 -8.03 -28.37
N ASP A 19 28.10 -7.94 -27.07
CA ASP A 19 27.86 -9.10 -26.19
C ASP A 19 26.37 -9.51 -26.18
N PRO A 20 26.01 -10.68 -26.76
CA PRO A 20 24.64 -11.16 -26.79
C PRO A 20 24.05 -11.45 -25.40
N LEU A 21 24.88 -11.78 -24.40
CA LEU A 21 24.40 -12.07 -23.04
C LEU A 21 24.06 -10.80 -22.27
N GLU A 22 24.78 -9.69 -22.51
CA GLU A 22 24.44 -8.37 -21.98
C GLU A 22 23.13 -7.84 -22.58
N ILE A 23 22.93 -8.03 -23.89
CA ILE A 23 21.65 -7.71 -24.54
C ILE A 23 20.52 -8.55 -23.94
N LEU A 24 20.73 -9.86 -23.73
CA LEU A 24 19.73 -10.74 -23.11
C LEU A 24 19.38 -10.28 -21.69
N SER A 25 20.38 -9.94 -20.88
CA SER A 25 20.18 -9.45 -19.51
C SER A 25 19.37 -8.15 -19.49
N THR A 26 19.67 -7.24 -20.41
CA THR A 26 18.92 -5.99 -20.59
C THR A 26 17.49 -6.24 -21.07
N ALA A 27 17.29 -7.21 -21.98
CA ALA A 27 15.96 -7.60 -22.46
C ALA A 27 15.10 -8.22 -21.34
N ILE A 28 15.71 -9.02 -20.45
CA ILE A 28 15.03 -9.57 -19.27
C ILE A 28 14.57 -8.43 -18.37
N ALA A 29 15.44 -7.48 -18.03
CA ALA A 29 15.10 -6.32 -17.20
C ALA A 29 13.95 -5.50 -17.82
N LEU A 30 14.06 -5.17 -19.11
CA LEU A 30 13.00 -4.47 -19.84
C LEU A 30 11.68 -5.25 -19.84
N SER A 31 11.71 -6.57 -20.00
CA SER A 31 10.50 -7.41 -19.97
C SER A 31 9.82 -7.38 -18.59
N THR A 32 10.61 -7.31 -17.52
CA THR A 32 10.09 -7.17 -16.15
C THR A 32 9.44 -5.81 -15.97
N GLU A 33 10.11 -4.72 -16.36
CA GLU A 33 9.54 -3.37 -16.33
C GLU A 33 8.19 -3.29 -17.05
N LEU A 34 8.13 -3.81 -18.28
CA LEU A 34 6.90 -3.81 -19.08
C LEU A 34 5.80 -4.69 -18.47
N SER A 35 6.18 -5.80 -17.83
CA SER A 35 5.22 -6.67 -17.15
C SER A 35 4.64 -6.00 -15.91
N ASP A 36 5.45 -5.26 -15.15
CA ASP A 36 5.00 -4.48 -13.98
C ASP A 36 4.05 -3.35 -14.39
N ASP A 37 4.35 -2.67 -15.50
CA ASP A 37 3.46 -1.65 -16.08
C ASP A 37 2.15 -2.27 -16.57
N ALA A 38 2.20 -3.42 -17.23
CA ALA A 38 1.02 -4.15 -17.69
C ALA A 38 0.15 -4.61 -16.50
N ASP A 39 0.77 -5.14 -15.44
CA ASP A 39 0.08 -5.53 -14.22
C ASP A 39 -0.62 -4.34 -13.56
N THR A 40 0.07 -3.19 -13.49
CA THR A 40 -0.48 -1.94 -12.95
C THR A 40 -1.68 -1.45 -13.77
N LEU A 41 -1.57 -1.46 -15.10
CA LEU A 41 -2.66 -1.12 -16.01
C LEU A 41 -3.89 -2.02 -15.78
N LEU A 42 -3.68 -3.34 -15.69
CA LEU A 42 -4.76 -4.29 -15.46
C LEU A 42 -5.42 -4.07 -14.09
N ASP A 43 -4.63 -3.76 -13.07
CA ASP A 43 -5.10 -3.39 -11.74
C ASP A 43 -6.02 -2.17 -11.77
N LEU A 44 -5.64 -1.12 -12.50
CA LEU A 44 -6.45 0.08 -12.68
C LEU A 44 -7.75 -0.21 -13.44
N ALA A 45 -7.66 -0.92 -14.58
CA ALA A 45 -8.83 -1.27 -15.37
C ALA A 45 -9.83 -2.16 -14.60
N VAL A 46 -9.34 -3.09 -13.78
CA VAL A 46 -10.19 -3.91 -12.92
C VAL A 46 -10.85 -3.08 -11.82
N ARG A 47 -10.14 -2.09 -11.24
CA ARG A 47 -10.75 -1.14 -10.28
C ARG A 47 -11.87 -0.34 -10.94
N ASP A 48 -11.63 0.23 -12.12
CA ASP A 48 -12.65 0.98 -12.87
C ASP A 48 -13.88 0.11 -13.19
N ALA A 49 -13.67 -1.13 -13.64
CA ALA A 49 -14.76 -2.07 -13.89
C ALA A 49 -15.55 -2.39 -12.62
N ARG A 50 -14.87 -2.57 -11.48
CA ARG A 50 -15.50 -2.82 -10.17
C ARG A 50 -16.31 -1.62 -9.69
N ASP A 51 -15.81 -0.41 -9.89
CA ASP A 51 -16.48 0.84 -9.53
C ASP A 51 -17.70 1.10 -10.42
N ALA A 52 -17.65 0.68 -11.69
CA ALA A 52 -18.80 0.63 -12.59
C ALA A 52 -19.79 -0.51 -12.27
N GLY A 53 -19.55 -1.32 -11.25
CA GLY A 53 -20.46 -2.37 -10.77
C GLY A 53 -20.25 -3.76 -11.40
N ALA A 54 -19.23 -3.97 -12.24
CA ALA A 54 -18.96 -5.28 -12.83
C ALA A 54 -18.64 -6.33 -11.76
N SER A 55 -19.19 -7.54 -11.91
CA SER A 55 -18.98 -8.63 -10.95
C SER A 55 -17.64 -9.33 -11.15
N TRP A 56 -17.10 -9.98 -10.10
CA TRP A 56 -15.90 -10.82 -10.23
C TRP A 56 -16.05 -11.99 -11.21
N THR A 57 -17.28 -12.46 -11.44
CA THR A 57 -17.56 -13.49 -12.45
C THR A 57 -17.35 -12.91 -13.84
N THR A 58 -17.98 -11.78 -14.13
CA THR A 58 -17.87 -11.07 -15.42
C THR A 58 -16.44 -10.66 -15.73
N ILE A 59 -15.70 -10.18 -14.73
CA ILE A 59 -14.28 -9.84 -14.87
C ILE A 59 -13.47 -11.10 -15.18
N GLY A 60 -13.66 -12.18 -14.40
CA GLY A 60 -12.97 -13.45 -14.64
C GLY A 60 -13.20 -14.02 -16.04
N GLU A 61 -14.45 -13.98 -16.52
CA GLU A 61 -14.81 -14.41 -17.88
C GLU A 61 -14.02 -13.66 -18.97
N ARG A 62 -13.76 -12.36 -18.80
CA ARG A 62 -12.95 -11.57 -19.76
C ARG A 62 -11.49 -11.98 -19.79
N PHE A 63 -10.95 -12.47 -18.67
CA PHE A 63 -9.59 -12.99 -18.59
C PHE A 63 -9.51 -14.50 -18.90
N GLY A 64 -10.64 -15.19 -19.09
CA GLY A 64 -10.67 -16.65 -19.20
C GLY A 64 -10.37 -17.37 -17.88
N PHE A 65 -10.51 -16.69 -16.74
CA PHE A 65 -10.23 -17.21 -15.41
C PHE A 65 -11.51 -17.46 -14.61
N SER A 66 -11.43 -18.33 -13.60
CA SER A 66 -12.54 -18.49 -12.66
C SER A 66 -12.72 -17.23 -11.78
N ARG A 67 -13.93 -17.04 -11.25
CA ARG A 67 -14.23 -15.98 -10.27
C ARG A 67 -13.23 -15.95 -9.11
N GLN A 68 -12.82 -17.11 -8.62
CA GLN A 68 -11.90 -17.22 -7.49
C GLN A 68 -10.47 -16.79 -7.87
N ALA A 69 -10.02 -17.16 -9.08
CA ALA A 69 -8.72 -16.74 -9.61
C ALA A 69 -8.65 -15.22 -9.81
N ALA A 70 -9.69 -14.62 -10.41
CA ALA A 70 -9.79 -13.18 -10.58
C ALA A 70 -9.74 -12.44 -9.23
N ARG A 71 -10.54 -12.89 -8.26
CA ARG A 71 -10.54 -12.28 -6.92
C ARG A 71 -9.20 -12.43 -6.20
N LYS A 72 -8.50 -13.57 -6.35
CA LYS A 72 -7.17 -13.77 -5.76
C LYS A 72 -6.12 -12.86 -6.38
N ARG A 73 -6.16 -12.66 -7.70
CA ARG A 73 -5.21 -11.83 -8.46
C ARG A 73 -5.35 -10.34 -8.13
N PHE A 74 -6.59 -9.84 -8.13
CA PHE A 74 -6.86 -8.41 -8.12
C PHE A 74 -7.41 -7.86 -6.79
N THR A 75 -7.54 -8.71 -5.75
CA THR A 75 -7.89 -8.22 -4.41
C THR A 75 -6.64 -8.18 -3.54
N PRO A 76 -6.34 -7.04 -2.88
CA PRO A 76 -5.25 -6.97 -1.93
C PRO A 76 -5.37 -8.06 -0.86
N PRO A 77 -4.27 -8.68 -0.43
CA PRO A 77 -4.29 -9.67 0.62
C PRO A 77 -5.01 -9.12 1.86
N PHE A 78 -5.86 -9.94 2.47
CA PHE A 78 -6.60 -9.56 3.67
C PHE A 78 -5.67 -9.11 4.81
N ALA A 79 -4.46 -9.68 4.87
CA ALA A 79 -3.41 -9.30 5.81
C ALA A 79 -2.98 -7.83 5.65
N GLY A 80 -2.79 -7.34 4.43
CA GLY A 80 -2.39 -5.95 4.15
C GLY A 80 -3.41 -4.93 4.66
N ARG A 81 -4.71 -5.18 4.37
CA ARG A 81 -5.80 -4.34 4.89
C ARG A 81 -5.92 -4.39 6.41
N THR A 82 -5.62 -5.54 7.02
CA THR A 82 -5.67 -5.70 8.48
C THR A 82 -4.55 -4.93 9.18
N LEU A 83 -3.32 -4.98 8.63
CA LEU A 83 -2.18 -4.24 9.14
C LEU A 83 -2.38 -2.72 9.00
N GLU A 84 -2.86 -2.26 7.85
CA GLU A 84 -3.16 -0.84 7.64
C GLU A 84 -4.23 -0.34 8.61
N ASN A 85 -5.32 -1.09 8.78
CA ASN A 85 -6.37 -0.74 9.74
C ASN A 85 -5.86 -0.72 11.19
N ARG A 86 -4.95 -1.64 11.55
CA ARG A 86 -4.31 -1.65 12.87
C ARG A 86 -3.41 -0.43 13.05
N ARG A 87 -2.65 -0.05 12.02
CA ARG A 87 -1.82 1.17 12.01
C ARG A 87 -2.68 2.42 12.17
N LYS A 88 -3.71 2.62 11.33
CA LYS A 88 -4.66 3.73 11.44
C LYS A 88 -5.27 3.84 12.84
N LYS A 89 -5.71 2.72 13.43
CA LYS A 89 -6.26 2.67 14.80
C LYS A 89 -5.24 3.06 15.86
N ARG A 90 -3.98 2.62 15.71
CA ARG A 90 -2.90 2.97 16.63
C ARG A 90 -2.54 4.45 16.52
N ASP A 91 -2.44 4.94 15.29
CA ASP A 91 -2.07 6.33 15.02
C ASP A 91 -3.18 7.28 15.50
N ALA A 92 -4.44 6.84 15.50
CA ALA A 92 -5.59 7.55 16.05
C ALA A 92 -5.67 7.58 17.58
N ALA A 93 -5.01 6.65 18.27
CA ALA A 93 -5.09 6.49 19.71
C ALA A 93 -4.21 7.49 20.48
N CYS A 94 -4.47 7.64 21.78
CA CYS A 94 -3.58 8.36 22.69
C CYS A 94 -2.15 7.76 22.64
N SER A 95 -1.14 8.61 22.48
CA SER A 95 0.28 8.23 22.41
C SER A 95 0.77 7.57 23.71
N PHE A 96 0.15 7.89 24.85
CA PHE A 96 0.56 7.42 26.17
C PHE A 96 -0.14 6.12 26.58
N CYS A 97 -1.47 6.13 26.68
CA CYS A 97 -2.24 4.96 27.16
C CYS A 97 -2.83 4.08 26.06
N ARG A 98 -2.67 4.46 24.78
CA ARG A 98 -3.26 3.76 23.61
C ARG A 98 -4.79 3.68 23.59
N GLN A 99 -5.48 4.42 24.45
CA GLN A 99 -6.93 4.55 24.40
C GLN A 99 -7.36 5.18 23.09
N ARG A 100 -8.35 4.58 22.42
CA ARG A 100 -8.87 5.08 21.16
C ARG A 100 -9.82 6.25 21.40
N PRO A 101 -9.90 7.21 20.44
CA PRO A 101 -10.92 8.24 20.48
C PRO A 101 -12.31 7.62 20.37
N GLY A 102 -13.27 8.25 21.04
CA GLY A 102 -14.66 7.83 21.04
C GLY A 102 -15.53 8.85 21.76
N PRO A 103 -16.85 8.63 21.85
CA PRO A 103 -17.79 9.61 22.39
C PRO A 103 -17.51 10.04 23.84
N ARG A 104 -16.71 9.27 24.59
CA ARG A 104 -16.37 9.50 26.00
C ARG A 104 -14.86 9.70 26.25
N VAL A 105 -14.10 9.98 25.20
CA VAL A 105 -12.64 10.18 25.30
C VAL A 105 -12.30 11.44 24.52
N HIS A 106 -12.04 12.53 25.25
CA HIS A 106 -11.56 13.76 24.61
C HIS A 106 -10.07 13.65 24.30
N MET A 107 -9.65 14.19 23.16
CA MET A 107 -8.27 14.08 22.66
C MET A 107 -7.70 15.47 22.40
N VAL A 108 -6.48 15.71 22.88
CA VAL A 108 -5.67 16.87 22.51
C VAL A 108 -4.71 16.43 21.40
N HIS A 109 -4.64 17.22 20.33
CA HIS A 109 -3.84 16.93 19.15
C HIS A 109 -2.65 17.89 19.07
N GLY A 110 -1.45 17.34 18.98
CA GLY A 110 -0.22 18.07 18.68
C GLY A 110 0.45 17.52 17.43
N GLU A 111 1.49 18.21 16.96
CA GLU A 111 2.24 17.83 15.76
C GLU A 111 2.87 16.44 15.88
N ALA A 112 3.45 16.13 17.05
CA ALA A 112 4.13 14.86 17.31
C ALA A 112 3.24 13.77 17.93
N GLY A 113 1.97 14.03 18.20
CA GLY A 113 1.13 13.02 18.85
C GLY A 113 -0.22 13.49 19.36
N ARG A 114 -0.89 12.59 20.09
CA ARG A 114 -2.20 12.83 20.68
C ARG A 114 -2.21 12.37 22.14
N ILE A 115 -2.90 13.09 23.01
CA ILE A 115 -3.04 12.71 24.42
C ILE A 115 -4.51 12.80 24.82
N CYS A 116 -5.03 11.76 25.49
CA CYS A 116 -6.40 11.79 25.99
C CYS A 116 -6.52 12.59 27.28
N ASP A 117 -7.70 13.12 27.54
CA ASP A 117 -8.11 13.78 28.79
C ASP A 117 -7.58 13.10 30.06
N LYS A 118 -7.71 11.78 30.19
CA LYS A 118 -7.23 11.02 31.35
C LYS A 118 -5.71 11.08 31.51
N CYS A 119 -4.97 11.00 30.42
CA CYS A 119 -3.51 11.10 30.46
C CYS A 119 -3.05 12.54 30.73
N VAL A 120 -3.79 13.54 30.25
CA VAL A 120 -3.53 14.95 30.59
C VAL A 120 -3.72 15.18 32.08
N ALA A 121 -4.83 14.69 32.65
CA ALA A 121 -5.11 14.82 34.08
C ALA A 121 -3.99 14.19 34.93
N LEU A 122 -3.59 12.96 34.63
CA LEU A 122 -2.50 12.27 35.32
C LEU A 122 -1.17 13.01 35.17
N ALA A 123 -0.84 13.52 33.98
CA ALA A 123 0.38 14.30 33.78
C ALA A 123 0.37 15.59 34.63
N GLY A 124 -0.77 16.26 34.75
CA GLY A 124 -0.95 17.41 35.62
C GLY A 124 -0.67 17.09 37.09
N GLU A 125 -1.19 15.97 37.59
CA GLU A 125 -0.92 15.51 38.96
C GLU A 125 0.58 15.23 39.20
N ILE A 126 1.25 14.56 38.25
CA ILE A 126 2.68 14.27 38.33
C ILE A 126 3.50 15.57 38.38
N VAL A 127 3.21 16.52 37.49
CA VAL A 127 3.93 17.81 37.45
C VAL A 127 3.71 18.60 38.74
N ALA A 128 2.49 18.63 39.27
CA ALA A 128 2.18 19.31 40.52
C ALA A 128 2.90 18.67 41.73
N ASP A 129 3.01 17.34 41.77
CA ASP A 129 3.75 16.64 42.81
C ASP A 129 5.26 16.92 42.73
N LEU A 130 5.84 16.90 41.53
CA LEU A 130 7.24 17.24 41.30
C LEU A 130 7.57 18.67 41.72
N ALA A 131 6.65 19.61 41.51
CA ALA A 131 6.83 21.00 41.91
C ALA A 131 6.86 21.18 43.45
N LYS A 132 6.12 20.35 44.19
CA LYS A 132 6.09 20.38 45.67
C LYS A 132 7.35 19.77 46.32
N ARG A 133 8.03 18.88 45.59
CA ARG A 133 9.26 18.21 46.07
C ARG A 133 10.53 19.04 45.84
N ARG A 134 10.41 20.18 45.17
CA ARG A 134 11.49 21.10 44.84
C ARG A 134 11.54 22.26 45.83
#